data_AF-A0A3D3I1H6-F1
#
_entry.id   AF-A0A3D3I1H6-F1
#
_cell.length_a   1.000
_cell.length_b   1.000
_cell.length_c   1.000
_cell.angle_alpha   90.00
_cell.angle_beta   90.00
_cell.angle_gamma   90.00
#
_symmetry.space_group_name_H-M   'P 1'
#
loop_
_entity.id
_entity.type
_entity.pdbx_description
1 polymer ?
#
loop_
_entity_poly.entity_id
_entity_poly.type
_entity_poly.pdbx_seq_one_letter_code
_entity_poly.pdbx_strand_id
1 'polypeptide(L)'
;MVAALLALAFPVGVSDWEALHSDTERRMKASPESVWAKQAHIDTTVAFGTTVMNDLTAKPMDKYPKALALYRVALSLDPDQPEAKANSEMIIGIYESLGRPVPSGN
;
A
#
# COMPACT_ATOMS: atom_id res chain seq x y z
N MET A 1 13.14 2.43 -22.97
CA MET A 1 13.41 3.35 -21.85
C MET A 1 12.52 4.57 -22.00
N VAL A 2 11.35 4.56 -21.38
CA VAL A 2 10.64 5.80 -21.03
C VAL A 2 10.39 5.65 -19.54
N ALA A 3 11.24 6.32 -18.77
CA ALA A 3 10.99 6.51 -17.36
C ALA A 3 9.62 7.18 -17.24
N ALA A 4 8.67 6.50 -16.59
CA ALA A 4 7.57 7.17 -15.92
C ALA A 4 8.21 8.00 -14.79
N LEU A 5 8.78 9.12 -15.19
CA LEU A 5 9.37 10.15 -14.35
C LEU A 5 8.22 10.96 -13.76
N LEU A 6 7.41 10.30 -12.93
CA LEU A 6 6.25 10.90 -12.26
C LEU A 6 6.45 10.97 -10.74
N ALA A 7 7.71 11.00 -10.29
CA ALA A 7 8.04 11.06 -8.87
C ALA A 7 9.16 12.07 -8.51
N LEU A 8 9.33 13.15 -9.29
CA LEU A 8 10.14 14.30 -8.85
C LEU A 8 9.33 15.39 -8.12
N ALA A 9 8.04 15.16 -7.88
CA ALA A 9 7.27 15.90 -6.88
C ALA A 9 6.93 14.93 -5.77
N PHE A 10 7.72 14.95 -4.69
CA PHE A 10 7.52 14.11 -3.51
C PHE A 10 6.07 14.23 -3.00
N PRO A 11 5.24 13.18 -3.05
CA PRO A 11 4.00 13.16 -2.29
C PRO A 11 4.38 13.14 -0.81
N VAL A 12 4.32 14.30 -0.14
CA VAL A 12 4.85 14.44 1.23
C VAL A 12 3.83 14.01 2.29
N GLY A 13 2.64 13.56 1.88
CA GLY A 13 1.58 13.12 2.80
C GLY A 13 0.64 12.06 2.25
N VAL A 14 -0.17 11.51 3.16
CA VAL A 14 -1.17 10.45 2.91
C VAL A 14 -2.13 10.80 1.76
N SER A 15 -2.52 12.06 1.63
CA SER A 15 -3.46 12.52 0.58
C SER A 15 -2.90 12.36 -0.84
N ASP A 16 -1.61 12.63 -1.01
CA ASP A 16 -0.97 12.58 -2.33
C ASP A 16 -0.82 11.12 -2.77
N TRP A 17 -0.47 10.24 -1.84
CA TRP A 17 -0.45 8.80 -2.06
C TRP A 17 -1.83 8.22 -2.37
N GLU A 18 -2.88 8.72 -1.72
CA GLU A 18 -4.26 8.29 -1.99
C GLU A 18 -4.68 8.63 -3.43
N ALA A 19 -4.34 9.83 -3.90
CA ALA A 19 -4.61 10.25 -5.28
C ALA A 19 -3.83 9.41 -6.30
N LEU A 20 -2.53 9.15 -6.04
CA LEU A 20 -1.70 8.33 -6.92
C LEU A 20 -2.14 6.86 -6.93
N HIS A 21 -2.52 6.32 -5.78
CA HIS A 21 -3.08 4.97 -5.66
C HIS A 21 -4.34 4.83 -6.50
N SER A 22 -5.27 5.80 -6.43
CA SER A 22 -6.46 5.81 -7.28
C SER A 22 -6.14 5.89 -8.77
N ASP A 23 -5.17 6.73 -9.17
CA ASP A 23 -4.78 6.85 -10.58
C ASP A 23 -4.15 5.57 -11.12
N THR A 24 -3.22 4.97 -10.38
CA THR A 24 -2.57 3.72 -10.79
C THR A 24 -3.55 2.54 -10.81
N GLU A 25 -4.51 2.50 -9.88
CA GLU A 25 -5.59 1.50 -9.89
C GLU A 25 -6.44 1.63 -11.16
N ARG A 26 -6.86 2.86 -11.51
CA ARG A 26 -7.62 3.10 -12.75
C ARG A 26 -6.84 2.64 -13.99
N ARG A 27 -5.54 2.96 -14.07
CA ARG A 27 -4.68 2.56 -15.20
C ARG A 27 -4.53 1.04 -15.29
N MET A 28 -4.32 0.36 -14.17
CA MET A 28 -4.27 -1.10 -14.12
C MET A 28 -5.59 -1.72 -14.59
N LYS A 29 -6.74 -1.18 -14.15
CA LYS A 29 -8.06 -1.66 -14.58
C LYS A 29 -8.36 -1.39 -16.06
N ALA A 30 -7.88 -0.27 -16.60
CA ALA A 30 -8.06 0.11 -18.00
C ALA A 30 -7.14 -0.67 -18.96
N SER A 31 -6.06 -1.26 -18.45
CA SER A 31 -5.09 -2.04 -19.23
C SER A 31 -4.60 -3.26 -18.42
N PRO A 32 -5.47 -4.24 -18.15
CA PRO A 32 -5.18 -5.37 -17.27
C PRO A 32 -4.05 -6.29 -17.78
N GLU A 33 -3.79 -6.29 -19.08
CA GLU A 33 -2.69 -7.00 -19.72
C GLU A 33 -1.33 -6.29 -19.57
N SER A 34 -1.34 -5.01 -19.18
CA SER A 34 -0.13 -4.22 -19.04
C SER A 34 0.59 -4.55 -17.73
N VAL A 35 1.69 -5.31 -17.86
CA VAL A 35 2.61 -5.60 -16.75
C VAL A 35 3.08 -4.31 -16.07
N TRP A 36 3.33 -3.25 -16.84
CA TRP A 36 3.73 -1.95 -16.30
C TRP A 36 2.64 -1.27 -15.48
N ALA A 37 1.38 -1.32 -15.93
CA ALA A 37 0.26 -0.73 -15.18
C ALA A 37 0.02 -1.48 -13.88
N LYS A 38 0.10 -2.82 -13.90
CA LYS A 38 0.04 -3.66 -12.71
C LYS A 38 1.18 -3.34 -11.74
N GLN A 39 2.42 -3.28 -12.23
CA GLN A 39 3.59 -2.99 -11.38
C GLN A 39 3.51 -1.60 -10.75
N ALA A 40 3.14 -0.57 -11.53
CA ALA A 40 2.99 0.78 -11.02
C ALA A 40 1.94 0.87 -9.90
N HIS A 41 0.86 0.09 -10.00
CA HIS A 41 -0.14 -0.01 -8.94
C HIS A 41 0.43 -0.72 -7.70
N ILE A 42 1.08 -1.88 -7.85
CA ILE A 42 1.72 -2.60 -6.73
C ILE A 42 2.68 -1.66 -5.97
N ASP A 43 3.61 -1.01 -6.68
CA ASP A 43 4.63 -0.15 -6.08
C ASP A 43 4.00 1.02 -5.33
N THR A 44 2.98 1.65 -5.93
CA THR A 44 2.24 2.75 -5.30
C THR A 44 1.47 2.28 -4.08
N THR A 45 0.83 1.11 -4.14
CA THR A 45 0.06 0.53 -3.02
C THR A 45 0.97 0.23 -1.83
N VAL A 46 2.16 -0.33 -2.07
CA VAL A 46 3.14 -0.58 -1.00
C VAL A 46 3.63 0.73 -0.40
N ALA A 47 4.05 1.69 -1.22
CA ALA A 47 4.53 2.98 -0.73
C ALA A 47 3.45 3.76 0.04
N PHE A 48 2.19 3.65 -0.39
CA PHE A 48 1.06 4.24 0.34
C PHE A 48 0.85 3.54 1.68
N GLY A 49 0.86 2.20 1.72
CA GLY A 49 0.77 1.42 2.96
C GLY A 49 1.87 1.80 3.94
N THR A 50 3.10 1.93 3.47
CA THR A 50 4.27 2.33 4.26
C THR A 50 4.15 3.76 4.76
N THR A 51 3.64 4.69 3.95
CA THR A 51 3.40 6.08 4.39
C THR A 51 2.31 6.15 5.45
N VAL A 52 1.19 5.44 5.26
CA VAL A 52 0.11 5.36 6.26
C VAL A 52 0.63 4.77 7.56
N MET A 53 1.38 3.66 7.50
CA MET A 53 1.96 3.00 8.68
C MET A 53 2.86 3.95 9.49
N ASN A 54 3.63 4.79 8.79
CA ASN A 54 4.58 5.73 9.38
C ASN A 54 4.01 7.12 9.68
N ASP A 55 2.72 7.36 9.41
CA ASP A 55 2.07 8.62 9.78
C ASP A 55 2.09 8.82 11.30
N LEU A 56 2.83 9.83 11.75
CA LEU A 56 3.00 10.16 13.18
C LEU A 56 1.82 10.96 13.74
N THR A 57 0.94 11.45 12.89
CA THR A 57 -0.24 12.23 13.28
C THR A 57 -1.46 11.33 13.52
N ALA A 58 -1.48 10.13 12.94
CA ALA A 58 -2.55 9.15 13.07
C ALA A 58 -2.35 8.21 14.27
N LYS A 59 -3.45 7.85 14.93
CA LYS A 59 -3.40 6.87 16.02
C LYS A 59 -3.13 5.47 15.45
N PRO A 60 -2.45 4.58 16.20
CA PRO A 60 -2.21 3.20 15.79
C PRO A 60 -3.46 2.45 15.31
N MET A 61 -4.59 2.63 16.00
CA MET A 61 -5.87 1.99 15.67
C MET A 61 -6.48 2.46 14.35
N ASP A 62 -6.07 3.62 13.83
CA ASP A 62 -6.56 4.15 12.56
C ASP A 62 -5.62 3.77 11.42
N LYS A 63 -4.30 3.89 11.64
CA LYS A 63 -3.30 3.69 10.59
C LYS A 63 -2.95 2.23 10.30
N TYR A 64 -2.86 1.37 11.32
CA TYR A 64 -2.47 -0.02 11.10
C TYR A 64 -3.51 -0.84 10.32
N PRO A 65 -4.84 -0.70 10.56
CA PRO A 65 -5.82 -1.35 9.70
C PRO A 65 -5.72 -0.90 8.23
N LYS A 66 -5.58 0.41 7.98
CA LYS A 66 -5.49 0.96 6.62
C LYS A 66 -4.21 0.48 5.91
N ALA A 67 -3.06 0.53 6.59
CA ALA A 67 -1.81 0.00 6.05
C ALA A 67 -1.89 -1.50 5.75
N LEU A 68 -2.46 -2.30 6.66
CA LEU A 68 -2.64 -3.74 6.46
C LEU A 68 -3.53 -4.05 5.26
N ALA A 69 -4.61 -3.29 5.05
CA ALA A 69 -5.47 -3.44 3.88
C ALA A 69 -4.70 -3.17 2.58
N LEU A 70 -3.88 -2.10 2.54
CA LEU A 70 -3.04 -1.76 1.39
C LEU A 70 -2.02 -2.86 1.09
N TYR A 71 -1.31 -3.37 2.09
CA TYR A 71 -0.37 -4.47 1.87
C TYR A 71 -1.05 -5.74 1.37
N ARG A 72 -2.27 -6.04 1.82
CA ARG A 72 -3.04 -7.17 1.29
C ARG A 72 -3.44 -6.98 -0.17
N VAL A 73 -3.76 -5.76 -0.59
CA VAL A 73 -3.99 -5.46 -2.02
C VAL A 73 -2.72 -5.75 -2.81
N ALA A 74 -1.57 -5.25 -2.37
CA ALA A 74 -0.29 -5.52 -3.03
C ALA A 74 0.00 -7.04 -3.10
N LEU A 75 -0.14 -7.76 -1.99
CA LEU A 75 0.10 -9.21 -1.90
C LEU A 75 -0.90 -10.05 -2.71
N SER A 76 -2.11 -9.54 -2.96
CA SER A 76 -3.06 -10.20 -3.86
C SER A 76 -2.63 -10.15 -5.34
N LEU A 77 -1.83 -9.14 -5.70
CA LEU A 77 -1.33 -8.91 -7.06
C LEU A 77 0.07 -9.50 -7.25
N ASP A 78 0.89 -9.46 -6.20
CA ASP A 78 2.24 -10.01 -6.11
C ASP A 78 2.44 -10.65 -4.71
N PRO A 79 2.19 -11.96 -4.56
CA PRO A 79 2.28 -12.66 -3.28
C PRO A 79 3.68 -12.64 -2.64
N ASP A 80 4.72 -12.40 -3.44
CA ASP A 80 6.11 -12.40 -2.99
C ASP A 80 6.68 -10.99 -2.80
N GLN A 81 5.83 -9.95 -2.83
CA GLN A 81 6.27 -8.57 -2.61
C GLN A 81 6.89 -8.44 -1.20
N PRO A 82 8.22 -8.22 -1.11
CA PRO A 82 8.96 -8.39 0.14
C PRO A 82 8.60 -7.38 1.23
N GLU A 83 8.38 -6.12 0.86
CA GLU A 83 8.04 -5.05 1.80
C GLU A 83 6.61 -5.20 2.31
N ALA A 84 5.66 -5.48 1.42
CA ALA A 84 4.27 -5.70 1.82
C ALA A 84 4.15 -6.91 2.76
N LYS A 85 4.89 -7.99 2.48
CA LYS A 85 4.94 -9.17 3.34
C LYS A 85 5.48 -8.83 4.72
N ALA A 86 6.69 -8.26 4.81
CA ALA A 86 7.32 -7.91 6.08
C ALA A 86 6.47 -6.95 6.92
N ASN A 87 5.93 -5.90 6.30
CA ASN A 87 5.13 -4.90 7.03
C ASN A 87 3.76 -5.44 7.43
N SER A 88 3.13 -6.30 6.62
CA SER A 88 1.87 -6.95 6.98
C SER A 88 2.05 -7.91 8.17
N GLU A 89 3.10 -8.72 8.18
CA GLU A 89 3.45 -9.64 9.26
C GLU A 89 3.73 -8.87 10.56
N MET A 90 4.46 -7.75 10.47
CA MET A 90 4.71 -6.87 11.62
C MET A 90 3.39 -6.35 12.23
N ILE A 91 2.48 -5.82 11.40
CA ILE A 91 1.18 -5.31 11.89
C ILE A 91 0.36 -6.44 12.52
N ILE A 92 0.32 -7.61 11.88
CA ILE A 92 -0.39 -8.78 12.39
C ILE A 92 0.15 -9.17 13.77
N GLY A 93 1.47 -9.26 13.93
CA GLY A 93 2.11 -9.56 15.21
C GLY A 93 1.78 -8.55 16.31
N ILE A 94 1.63 -7.26 15.97
CA ILE A 94 1.15 -6.24 16.92
C ILE A 94 -0.27 -6.58 17.41
N TYR A 95 -1.21 -6.91 16.52
CA TYR A 95 -2.57 -7.30 16.92
C TYR A 95 -2.59 -8.55 17.80
N GLU A 96 -1.83 -9.56 17.41
CA GLU A 96 -1.72 -10.83 18.15
C GLU A 96 -1.15 -10.61 19.56
N SER A 97 -0.07 -9.84 19.68
CA SER A 97 0.53 -9.51 20.99
C SER A 97 -0.40 -8.72 21.91
N LEU A 98 -1.33 -7.95 21.34
CA LEU A 98 -2.36 -7.22 22.08
C LEU A 98 -3.58 -8.08 22.43
N GLY A 99 -3.61 -9.35 22.00
CA GLY A 99 -4.79 -10.23 22.12
C GLY A 99 -6.01 -9.69 21.37
N ARG A 100 -5.78 -8.91 20.32
CA ARG A 100 -6.84 -8.27 19.52
C ARG A 100 -7.05 -9.03 18.21
N PRO A 101 -8.28 -9.06 17.69
CA PRO A 101 -8.53 -9.65 16.38
C PRO A 101 -7.80 -8.84 15.30
N VAL A 102 -7.12 -9.54 14.40
CA VAL A 102 -6.51 -8.95 13.22
C VAL A 102 -7.64 -8.46 12.30
N PRO A 103 -7.65 -7.18 11.88
CA PRO A 103 -8.65 -6.69 10.93
C PRO A 103 -8.60 -7.50 9.63
N SER A 104 -9.74 -7.88 9.06
CA SER A 104 -9.82 -8.66 7.80
C SER A 104 -9.75 -7.80 6.53
N GLY A 105 -9.88 -6.47 6.65
CA GLY A 105 -9.94 -5.54 5.51
C GLY A 105 -11.31 -5.55 4.83
N ASN A 106 -11.78 -4.37 4.44
CA ASN A 106 -13.00 -4.14 3.67
C ASN A 106 -12.60 -3.38 2.40
#